data_AF-A0A6B2CVP2-F1
#
_entry.id   AF-A0A6B2CVP2-F1
#
_cell.length_a   1.000
_cell.length_b   1.000
_cell.length_c   1.000
_cell.angle_alpha   90.00
_cell.angle_beta   90.00
_cell.angle_gamma   90.00
#
_symmetry.space_group_name_H-M   'P 1'
#
loop_
_entity.id
_entity.type
_entity.pdbx_description
1 polymer ?
#
loop_
_entity_poly.entity_id
_entity_poly.type
_entity_poly.pdbx_seq_one_letter_code
_entity_poly.pdbx_strand_id
1 'polypeptide(L)'
;MWPLGRSPPLPFYNAIVWVLYASQVSLYLATLAFAAGAVYGAAGDVAMHLRLMVSGLYLFYFSVMYIQLPGFINAAPSRPISALLLAALVVGLALLPVAKWSLLPFALMYALLHLRALRGAPNYYPNWILVSGLAATAAAGSPLELAVAFPLASVLMLSYRIDSSRARLKFTAPRAAAVATSYLAAFAMVKTGLLWGVALPLAAVSLAAPPRVRDLYGVGAAAWRLLMAGTALHHHLLYMGFAVVMSTLCVPFFLPAVLYRRAPRFGPVPFLFASTATALRLLGLLTPAALAVLGLLLYVAAAALAQEKVPLLPPKDKH
;
A
#
# COMPACT_ATOMS: atom_id res chain seq x y z
N MET A 1 20.39 10.37 -22.03
CA MET A 1 19.27 10.27 -21.06
C MET A 1 18.73 11.68 -20.86
N TRP A 2 17.41 11.86 -20.89
CA TRP A 2 16.78 13.18 -20.80
C TRP A 2 16.87 13.78 -19.37
N PRO A 3 16.95 15.12 -19.23
CA PRO A 3 16.80 15.79 -17.94
C PRO A 3 15.45 15.47 -17.30
N LEU A 4 15.40 15.48 -15.97
CA LEU A 4 14.15 15.38 -15.19
C LEU A 4 13.11 16.38 -15.70
N GLY A 5 11.91 15.90 -16.04
CA GLY A 5 10.82 16.73 -16.58
C GLY A 5 10.91 17.10 -18.06
N ARG A 6 11.85 16.54 -18.84
CA ARG A 6 12.01 16.85 -20.29
C ARG A 6 12.02 15.60 -21.17
N SER A 7 11.10 14.66 -20.94
CA SER A 7 10.92 13.49 -21.81
C SER A 7 9.99 13.84 -22.99
N PRO A 8 10.23 13.28 -24.19
CA PRO A 8 9.34 13.51 -25.33
C PRO A 8 7.90 13.07 -24.97
N PRO A 9 6.87 13.82 -25.38
CA PRO A 9 5.50 13.64 -24.87
C PRO A 9 4.95 12.23 -25.08
N LEU A 10 5.13 11.66 -26.28
CA LEU A 10 4.55 10.37 -26.65
C LEU A 10 5.22 9.16 -25.93
N PRO A 11 6.56 9.04 -25.87
CA PRO A 11 7.23 8.04 -25.03
C PRO A 11 6.84 8.11 -23.55
N PHE A 12 6.71 9.31 -22.99
CA PHE A 12 6.28 9.50 -21.61
C PHE A 12 4.82 9.04 -21.41
N TYR A 13 3.92 9.43 -22.32
CA TYR A 13 2.53 8.97 -22.33
C TYR A 13 2.45 7.43 -22.36
N ASN A 14 3.18 6.78 -23.26
CA ASN A 14 3.20 5.32 -23.36
C ASN A 14 3.73 4.66 -22.09
N ALA A 15 4.73 5.25 -21.43
CA ALA A 15 5.23 4.78 -20.15
C ALA A 15 4.17 4.88 -19.04
N ILE A 16 3.45 6.01 -18.96
CA ILE A 16 2.35 6.21 -18.01
C ILE A 16 1.23 5.19 -18.23
N VAL A 17 0.88 4.89 -19.47
CA VAL A 17 -0.13 3.86 -19.80
C VAL A 17 0.29 2.49 -19.23
N TRP A 18 1.57 2.14 -19.29
CA TRP A 18 2.06 0.88 -18.70
C TRP A 18 2.10 0.90 -17.17
N VAL A 19 2.41 2.04 -16.56
CA VAL A 19 2.26 2.21 -15.10
C VAL A 19 0.82 1.95 -14.68
N LEU A 20 -0.14 2.53 -15.42
CA LEU A 20 -1.57 2.34 -15.16
C LEU A 20 -1.97 0.87 -15.28
N TYR A 21 -1.59 0.19 -16.37
CA TYR A 21 -1.92 -1.22 -16.55
C TYR A 21 -1.32 -2.11 -15.47
N ALA A 22 -0.06 -1.90 -15.10
CA ALA A 22 0.57 -2.67 -14.02
C ALA A 22 -0.15 -2.47 -12.68
N SER A 23 -0.53 -1.24 -12.36
CA SER A 23 -1.34 -0.94 -11.17
C SER A 23 -2.72 -1.59 -11.22
N GLN A 24 -3.41 -1.58 -12.37
CA GLN A 24 -4.73 -2.21 -12.52
C GLN A 24 -4.67 -3.72 -12.37
N VAL A 25 -3.74 -4.40 -13.06
CA VAL A 25 -3.55 -5.85 -12.92
C VAL A 25 -3.28 -6.22 -11.47
N SER A 26 -2.38 -5.49 -10.81
CA SER A 26 -2.07 -5.73 -9.40
C SER A 26 -3.27 -5.53 -8.49
N LEU A 27 -4.10 -4.51 -8.74
CA LEU A 27 -5.32 -4.27 -7.98
C LEU A 27 -6.35 -5.40 -8.13
N TYR A 28 -6.55 -5.90 -9.35
CA TYR A 28 -7.46 -7.02 -9.60
C TYR A 28 -6.97 -8.29 -8.92
N LEU A 29 -5.67 -8.60 -9.02
CA LEU A 29 -5.06 -9.72 -8.32
C LEU A 29 -5.16 -9.57 -6.79
N ALA A 30 -4.98 -8.35 -6.26
CA ALA A 30 -5.17 -8.09 -4.83
C ALA A 30 -6.60 -8.39 -4.38
N THR A 31 -7.58 -7.98 -5.18
CA THR A 31 -9.01 -8.20 -4.90
C THR A 31 -9.32 -9.71 -4.86
N LEU A 32 -8.81 -10.47 -5.83
CA LEU A 32 -8.95 -11.93 -5.86
C LEU A 32 -8.27 -12.59 -4.66
N ALA A 33 -7.06 -12.14 -4.32
CA ALA A 33 -6.31 -12.65 -3.17
C ALA A 33 -7.04 -12.39 -1.85
N PHE A 34 -7.59 -11.19 -1.62
CA PHE A 34 -8.37 -10.89 -0.43
C PHE A 34 -9.67 -11.70 -0.37
N ALA A 35 -10.38 -11.84 -1.49
CA ALA A 35 -11.61 -12.64 -1.55
C ALA A 35 -11.34 -14.11 -1.22
N ALA A 36 -10.35 -14.72 -1.90
CA ALA A 36 -9.96 -16.09 -1.64
C ALA A 36 -9.42 -16.26 -0.21
N GLY A 37 -8.60 -15.33 0.28
CA GLY A 37 -8.09 -15.32 1.64
C GLY A 37 -9.20 -15.33 2.68
N ALA A 38 -10.24 -14.51 2.51
CA ALA A 38 -11.40 -14.51 3.39
C ALA A 38 -12.13 -15.87 3.40
N VAL A 39 -12.32 -16.49 2.23
CA VAL A 39 -12.96 -17.81 2.10
C VAL A 39 -12.14 -18.91 2.79
N TYR A 40 -10.84 -19.00 2.52
CA TYR A 40 -9.96 -19.97 3.19
C TYR A 40 -9.91 -19.76 4.71
N GLY A 41 -9.95 -18.50 5.16
CA GLY A 41 -10.02 -18.16 6.59
C GLY A 41 -11.31 -18.66 7.25
N ALA A 42 -12.45 -18.55 6.57
CA ALA A 42 -13.72 -19.10 7.05
C ALA A 42 -13.76 -20.63 7.04
N ALA A 43 -13.07 -21.26 6.09
CA ALA A 43 -12.93 -22.72 6.00
C ALA A 43 -11.91 -23.31 7.00
N GLY A 44 -11.19 -22.48 7.74
CA GLY A 44 -10.20 -22.91 8.74
C GLY A 44 -8.80 -23.18 8.19
N ASP A 45 -8.54 -22.95 6.90
CA ASP A 45 -7.19 -23.04 6.33
C ASP A 45 -6.40 -21.75 6.61
N VAL A 46 -5.82 -21.70 7.81
CA VAL A 46 -5.08 -20.52 8.30
C VAL A 46 -3.84 -20.23 7.46
N ALA A 47 -3.15 -21.26 6.97
CA ALA A 47 -1.93 -21.08 6.20
C ALA A 47 -2.21 -20.40 4.86
N MET A 48 -3.22 -20.89 4.14
CA MET A 48 -3.63 -20.28 2.87
C MET A 48 -4.24 -18.90 3.07
N HIS A 49 -5.06 -18.72 4.12
CA HIS A 49 -5.59 -17.42 4.52
C HIS A 49 -4.47 -16.39 4.66
N LEU A 50 -3.48 -16.64 5.52
CA LEU A 50 -2.38 -15.70 5.77
C LEU A 50 -1.58 -15.38 4.51
N ARG A 51 -1.29 -16.41 3.71
CA ARG A 51 -0.55 -16.25 2.45
C ARG A 51 -1.28 -15.33 1.48
N LEU A 52 -2.58 -15.54 1.30
CA LEU A 52 -3.40 -14.75 0.38
C LEU A 52 -3.64 -13.33 0.91
N MET A 53 -3.81 -13.15 2.21
CA MET A 53 -3.93 -11.82 2.82
C MET A 53 -2.65 -10.99 2.62
N VAL A 54 -1.48 -11.58 2.86
CA VAL A 54 -0.19 -10.91 2.64
C VAL A 54 0.05 -10.63 1.15
N SER A 55 -0.24 -11.59 0.27
CA SER A 55 -0.13 -11.39 -1.18
C SER A 55 -1.05 -10.26 -1.65
N GLY A 56 -2.28 -10.22 -1.15
CA GLY A 56 -3.23 -9.14 -1.38
C GLY A 56 -2.70 -7.78 -0.93
N LEU A 57 -2.09 -7.69 0.26
CA LEU A 57 -1.48 -6.45 0.75
C LEU A 57 -0.34 -5.98 -0.16
N TYR A 58 0.56 -6.86 -0.56
CA TYR A 58 1.66 -6.52 -1.46
C TYR A 58 1.15 -6.02 -2.82
N LEU A 59 0.22 -6.74 -3.43
CA LEU A 59 -0.38 -6.37 -4.71
C LEU A 59 -1.17 -5.05 -4.60
N PHE A 60 -1.90 -4.85 -3.51
CA PHE A 60 -2.66 -3.62 -3.28
C PHE A 60 -1.75 -2.41 -3.11
N TYR A 61 -0.75 -2.49 -2.22
CA TYR A 61 0.17 -1.39 -1.99
C TYR A 61 1.09 -1.16 -3.18
N PHE A 62 1.48 -2.20 -3.92
CA PHE A 62 2.14 -2.01 -5.20
C PHE A 62 1.25 -1.20 -6.15
N SER A 63 -0.01 -1.59 -6.33
CA SER A 63 -0.95 -0.86 -7.19
C SER A 63 -1.03 0.63 -6.84
N VAL A 64 -1.31 0.92 -5.57
CA VAL A 64 -1.50 2.28 -5.04
C VAL A 64 -0.21 3.10 -5.10
N MET A 65 0.93 2.52 -4.75
CA MET A 65 2.21 3.25 -4.75
C MET A 65 2.76 3.41 -6.16
N TYR A 66 2.56 2.42 -7.03
CA TYR A 66 3.13 2.42 -8.37
C TYR A 66 2.46 3.44 -9.30
N ILE A 67 1.13 3.64 -9.18
CA ILE A 67 0.43 4.68 -9.96
C ILE A 67 0.91 6.10 -9.60
N GLN A 68 1.39 6.28 -8.36
CA GLN A 68 1.92 7.55 -7.86
C GLN A 68 3.42 7.72 -8.14
N LEU A 69 4.12 6.64 -8.54
CA LEU A 69 5.56 6.64 -8.77
C LEU A 69 6.01 7.80 -9.69
N PRO A 70 5.33 8.10 -10.82
CA PRO A 70 5.75 9.21 -11.67
C PRO A 70 5.80 10.56 -10.94
N GLY A 71 4.86 10.81 -10.03
CA GLY A 71 4.87 12.00 -9.17
C GLY A 71 5.95 11.94 -8.08
N PHE A 72 6.31 10.74 -7.62
CA PHE A 72 7.33 10.55 -6.58
C PHE A 72 8.76 10.64 -7.10
N ILE A 73 9.00 10.35 -8.37
CA ILE A 73 10.33 10.33 -8.97
C ILE A 73 10.53 11.30 -10.14
N ASN A 74 9.47 12.02 -10.53
CA ASN A 74 9.42 12.91 -11.69
C ASN A 74 9.90 12.24 -13.00
N ALA A 75 9.56 10.95 -13.14
CA ALA A 75 9.85 10.12 -14.31
C ALA A 75 8.93 8.91 -14.34
N ALA A 76 8.60 8.40 -15.53
CA ALA A 76 7.85 7.17 -15.69
C ALA A 76 8.78 6.01 -16.08
N PRO A 77 8.70 4.83 -15.42
CA PRO A 77 9.40 3.64 -15.87
C PRO A 77 8.95 3.24 -17.27
N SER A 78 9.89 2.76 -18.10
CA SER A 78 9.53 2.26 -19.42
C SER A 78 8.65 0.99 -19.32
N ARG A 79 7.96 0.67 -20.42
CA ARG A 79 7.18 -0.57 -20.56
C ARG A 79 7.89 -1.82 -20.03
N PRO A 80 9.12 -2.17 -20.47
CA PRO A 80 9.77 -3.39 -20.03
C PRO A 80 10.06 -3.37 -18.52
N ILE A 81 10.44 -2.22 -17.96
CA ILE A 81 10.68 -2.10 -16.52
C ILE A 81 9.40 -2.30 -15.71
N SER A 82 8.28 -1.74 -16.19
CA SER A 82 6.97 -1.93 -15.54
C SER A 82 6.51 -3.39 -15.57
N ALA A 83 6.67 -4.05 -16.72
CA ALA A 83 6.32 -5.45 -16.89
C ALA A 83 7.21 -6.38 -16.04
N LEU A 84 8.53 -6.16 -16.05
CA LEU A 84 9.47 -6.93 -15.23
C LEU A 84 9.20 -6.75 -13.73
N LEU A 85 8.89 -5.53 -13.30
CA LEU A 85 8.59 -5.27 -11.90
C LEU A 85 7.30 -5.97 -11.44
N LEU A 86 6.24 -5.92 -12.25
CA LEU A 86 5.00 -6.65 -11.98
C LEU A 86 5.24 -8.17 -11.98
N ALA A 87 5.99 -8.68 -12.96
CA ALA A 87 6.32 -10.10 -13.02
C ALA A 87 7.13 -10.56 -11.80
N ALA A 88 8.15 -9.79 -11.41
CA ALA A 88 8.95 -10.07 -10.22
C ALA A 88 8.08 -10.10 -8.94
N LEU A 89 7.09 -9.21 -8.83
CA LEU A 89 6.14 -9.23 -7.72
C LEU A 89 5.28 -10.50 -7.74
N VAL A 90 4.60 -10.77 -8.86
CA VAL A 90 3.66 -11.89 -8.98
C VAL A 90 4.35 -13.24 -8.80
N VAL A 91 5.49 -13.43 -9.49
CA VAL A 91 6.31 -14.64 -9.37
C VAL A 91 6.88 -14.75 -7.95
N GLY A 92 7.36 -13.66 -7.37
CA GLY A 92 7.85 -13.64 -6.00
C GLY A 92 6.79 -14.10 -4.99
N LEU A 93 5.56 -13.57 -5.09
CA LEU A 93 4.44 -13.99 -4.26
C LEU A 93 4.04 -15.47 -4.48
N ALA A 94 4.07 -15.93 -5.73
CA ALA A 94 3.80 -17.33 -6.05
C ALA A 94 4.85 -18.29 -5.46
N LEU A 95 6.12 -17.87 -5.41
CA LEU A 95 7.24 -18.66 -4.89
C LEU A 95 7.48 -18.51 -3.39
N LEU A 96 6.73 -17.68 -2.67
CA LEU A 96 6.84 -17.49 -1.22
C LEU A 96 6.97 -18.80 -0.40
N PRO A 97 6.23 -19.89 -0.69
CA PRO A 97 6.33 -21.12 0.12
C PRO A 97 7.62 -21.90 -0.09
N VAL A 98 8.30 -21.71 -1.22
CA VAL A 98 9.40 -22.58 -1.67
C VAL A 98 10.73 -21.83 -1.79
N ALA A 99 10.71 -20.50 -1.84
CA ALA A 99 11.90 -19.68 -2.02
C ALA A 99 11.93 -18.51 -1.04
N LYS A 100 12.84 -18.60 -0.05
CA LYS A 100 13.05 -17.64 1.05
C LYS A 100 13.34 -16.19 0.60
N TRP A 101 13.83 -16.01 -0.63
CA TRP A 101 14.21 -14.70 -1.19
C TRP A 101 13.42 -14.36 -2.45
N SER A 102 12.25 -14.99 -2.62
CA SER A 102 11.40 -14.85 -3.81
C SER A 102 11.01 -13.41 -4.14
N LEU A 103 10.86 -12.54 -3.12
CA LEU A 103 10.55 -11.12 -3.30
C LEU A 103 11.78 -10.20 -3.43
N LEU A 104 13.00 -10.73 -3.33
CA LEU A 104 14.22 -9.93 -3.45
C LEU A 104 14.32 -9.21 -4.81
N PRO A 105 14.04 -9.85 -5.97
CA PRO A 105 14.11 -9.16 -7.26
C PRO A 105 13.14 -7.97 -7.32
N PHE A 106 11.90 -8.16 -6.85
CA PHE A 106 10.90 -7.09 -6.76
C PHE A 106 11.40 -5.95 -5.86
N ALA A 107 11.86 -6.28 -4.65
CA ALA A 107 12.30 -5.31 -3.66
C ALA A 107 13.47 -4.44 -4.18
N LEU A 108 14.49 -5.09 -4.77
CA LEU A 108 15.65 -4.39 -5.33
C LEU A 108 15.24 -3.50 -6.50
N MET A 109 14.51 -4.04 -7.48
CA MET A 109 14.09 -3.26 -8.65
C MET A 109 13.24 -2.04 -8.24
N TYR A 110 12.31 -2.23 -7.30
CA TYR A 110 11.44 -1.14 -6.90
C TYR A 110 12.19 -0.08 -6.08
N ALA A 111 13.17 -0.50 -5.27
CA ALA A 111 14.02 0.42 -4.50
C ALA A 111 14.90 1.25 -5.44
N LEU A 112 15.49 0.63 -6.47
CA LEU A 112 16.32 1.31 -7.48
C LEU A 112 15.54 2.43 -8.19
N LEU A 113 14.26 2.22 -8.49
CA LEU A 113 13.40 3.26 -9.09
C LEU A 113 13.27 4.50 -8.19
N HIS A 114 13.27 4.30 -6.87
CA HIS A 114 13.17 5.38 -5.90
C HIS A 114 14.51 6.03 -5.54
N LEU A 115 15.66 5.38 -5.78
CA LEU A 115 16.98 5.92 -5.42
C LEU A 115 17.26 7.29 -6.06
N ARG A 116 16.82 7.50 -7.31
CA ARG A 116 16.95 8.81 -7.99
C ARG A 116 16.18 9.90 -7.25
N ALA A 117 15.06 9.54 -6.65
CA ALA A 117 14.20 10.40 -5.87
C ALA A 117 14.51 10.30 -4.37
N LEU A 118 15.77 10.05 -4.00
CA LEU A 118 16.26 10.30 -2.64
C LEU A 118 17.13 11.56 -2.58
N ARG A 119 17.48 12.16 -3.74
CA ARG A 119 18.42 13.28 -3.83
C ARG A 119 17.68 14.61 -4.06
N GLY A 120 17.88 15.54 -3.13
CA GLY A 120 17.91 16.99 -3.44
C GLY A 120 16.63 17.82 -3.30
N ALA A 121 15.44 17.23 -3.09
CA ALA A 121 14.22 18.04 -2.91
C ALA A 121 13.35 17.55 -1.75
N PRO A 122 12.71 18.47 -1.00
CA PRO A 122 11.76 18.14 0.07
C PRO A 122 10.72 17.08 -0.30
N ASN A 123 10.14 17.16 -1.50
CA ASN A 123 9.05 16.27 -1.95
C ASN A 123 9.45 14.80 -2.11
N TYR A 124 10.75 14.53 -2.10
CA TYR A 124 11.37 13.21 -2.29
C TYR A 124 11.71 12.51 -0.97
N TYR A 125 11.85 13.24 0.14
CA TYR A 125 12.17 12.65 1.44
C TYR A 125 11.21 11.55 1.91
N PRO A 126 9.89 11.61 1.68
CA PRO A 126 9.01 10.50 2.07
C PRO A 126 9.37 9.15 1.44
N ASN A 127 10.07 9.14 0.29
CA ASN A 127 10.52 7.91 -0.37
C ASN A 127 11.53 7.12 0.49
N TRP A 128 12.18 7.77 1.47
CA TRP A 128 13.11 7.11 2.41
C TRP A 128 12.39 6.02 3.21
N ILE A 129 11.13 6.27 3.58
CA ILE A 129 10.26 5.33 4.32
C ILE A 129 9.90 4.13 3.45
N LEU A 130 9.61 4.34 2.16
CA LEU A 130 9.30 3.24 1.25
C LEU A 130 10.50 2.36 0.95
N VAL A 131 11.66 2.99 0.72
CA VAL A 131 12.91 2.26 0.45
C VAL A 131 13.32 1.41 1.65
N SER A 132 13.13 1.90 2.88
CA SER A 132 13.34 1.05 4.07
C SER A 132 12.35 -0.12 4.12
N GLY A 133 11.10 0.08 3.70
CA GLY A 133 10.12 -1.01 3.51
C GLY A 133 10.52 -2.09 2.52
N LEU A 134 11.10 -1.66 1.39
CA LEU A 134 11.62 -2.57 0.36
C LEU A 134 12.87 -3.31 0.87
N ALA A 135 13.76 -2.63 1.61
CA ALA A 135 14.88 -3.29 2.26
C ALA A 135 14.42 -4.34 3.29
N ALA A 136 13.39 -4.04 4.09
CA ALA A 136 12.78 -5.00 5.01
C ALA A 136 12.17 -6.21 4.27
N THR A 137 11.55 -6.00 3.10
CA THR A 137 10.98 -7.07 2.27
C THR A 137 12.04 -8.10 1.87
N ALA A 138 13.26 -7.65 1.56
CA ALA A 138 14.36 -8.54 1.22
C ALA A 138 14.78 -9.48 2.37
N ALA A 139 14.45 -9.10 3.61
CA ALA A 139 14.82 -9.83 4.82
C ALA A 139 13.63 -10.55 5.49
N ALA A 140 12.40 -10.38 5.01
CA ALA A 140 11.20 -10.93 5.63
C ALA A 140 11.08 -12.45 5.40
N GLY A 141 10.89 -13.21 6.48
CA GLY A 141 10.78 -14.68 6.46
C GLY A 141 9.42 -15.23 6.87
N SER A 142 8.53 -14.42 7.43
CA SER A 142 7.21 -14.84 7.90
C SER A 142 6.09 -13.95 7.33
N PRO A 143 4.82 -14.41 7.30
CA PRO A 143 3.69 -13.59 6.86
C PRO A 143 3.57 -12.27 7.63
N LEU A 144 3.86 -12.28 8.93
CA LEU A 144 3.84 -11.08 9.75
C LEU A 144 4.97 -10.12 9.38
N GLU A 145 6.21 -10.61 9.22
CA GLU A 145 7.33 -9.79 8.74
C GLU A 145 7.03 -9.17 7.37
N LEU A 146 6.42 -9.94 6.46
CA LEU A 146 5.99 -9.44 5.15
C LEU A 146 4.95 -8.32 5.29
N ALA A 147 3.95 -8.48 6.17
CA ALA A 147 2.96 -7.42 6.41
C ALA A 147 3.59 -6.14 7.01
N VAL A 148 4.56 -6.29 7.91
CA VAL A 148 5.32 -5.18 8.52
C VAL A 148 6.37 -4.59 7.56
N ALA A 149 6.69 -5.28 6.45
CA ALA A 149 7.67 -4.83 5.46
C ALA A 149 7.11 -3.73 4.52
N PHE A 150 7.16 -3.96 3.21
CA PHE A 150 6.74 -2.99 2.19
C PHE A 150 5.30 -2.44 2.39
N PRO A 151 4.28 -3.25 2.76
CA PRO A 151 2.92 -2.75 2.99
C PRO A 151 2.85 -1.67 4.09
N LEU A 152 3.43 -1.92 5.27
CA LEU A 152 3.40 -0.96 6.38
C LEU A 152 4.16 0.32 6.03
N ALA A 153 5.35 0.18 5.43
CA ALA A 153 6.13 1.32 4.96
C ALA A 153 5.36 2.18 3.93
N SER A 154 4.60 1.55 3.05
CA SER A 154 3.75 2.26 2.08
C SER A 154 2.68 3.09 2.76
N VAL A 155 1.97 2.52 3.76
CA VAL A 155 0.99 3.25 4.56
C VAL A 155 1.61 4.43 5.31
N LEU A 156 2.77 4.20 5.95
CA LEU A 156 3.47 5.23 6.71
C LEU A 156 3.92 6.38 5.81
N MET A 157 4.46 6.06 4.63
CA MET A 157 4.84 7.07 3.64
C MET A 157 3.62 7.88 3.18
N LEU A 158 2.51 7.22 2.84
CA LEU A 158 1.28 7.91 2.42
C LEU A 158 0.73 8.80 3.53
N SER A 159 0.69 8.29 4.76
CA SER A 159 0.24 9.04 5.92
C SER A 159 1.14 10.25 6.18
N TYR A 160 2.46 10.06 6.11
CA TYR A 160 3.42 11.16 6.24
C TYR A 160 3.19 12.24 5.17
N ARG A 161 2.94 11.85 3.91
CA ARG A 161 2.64 12.79 2.81
C ARG A 161 1.33 13.55 3.04
N ILE A 162 0.26 12.84 3.35
CA ILE A 162 -1.09 13.39 3.42
C ILE A 162 -1.26 14.22 4.69
N ASP A 163 -0.83 13.72 5.85
CA ASP A 163 -0.96 14.44 7.11
C ASP A 163 -0.08 15.69 7.11
N SER A 164 1.13 15.63 6.54
CA SER A 164 1.95 16.83 6.34
C SER A 164 1.26 17.84 5.44
N SER A 165 0.68 17.41 4.31
CA SER A 165 -0.05 18.30 3.39
C SER A 165 -1.25 18.96 4.08
N ARG A 166 -2.08 18.18 4.78
CA ARG A 166 -3.23 18.67 5.56
C ARG A 166 -2.82 19.61 6.69
N ALA A 167 -1.65 19.39 7.28
CA ALA A 167 -1.07 20.24 8.30
C ALA A 167 -0.27 21.43 7.74
N ARG A 168 -0.13 21.54 6.41
CA ARG A 168 0.72 22.51 5.71
C ARG A 168 2.17 22.49 6.19
N LEU A 169 2.66 21.31 6.57
CA LEU A 169 4.03 21.07 6.99
C LEU A 169 4.91 20.80 5.77
N LYS A 170 6.13 21.35 5.79
CA LYS A 170 7.16 21.02 4.81
C LYS A 170 7.76 19.65 5.13
N PHE A 171 8.08 18.90 4.09
CA PHE A 171 8.88 17.70 4.23
C PHE A 171 10.33 18.08 4.54
N THR A 172 10.90 17.50 5.59
CA THR A 172 12.31 17.70 5.93
C THR A 172 13.03 16.35 6.00
N ALA A 173 14.31 16.35 5.66
CA ALA A 173 15.15 15.16 5.72
C ALA A 173 15.20 14.56 7.13
N PRO A 174 15.37 15.33 8.23
CA PRO A 174 15.41 14.77 9.58
C PRO A 174 14.12 14.05 9.98
N ARG A 175 12.95 14.60 9.62
CA ARG A 175 11.65 13.96 9.93
C ARG A 175 11.48 12.67 9.15
N ALA A 176 11.78 12.67 7.86
CA ALA A 176 11.70 11.47 7.04
C ALA A 176 12.71 10.40 7.49
N ALA A 177 13.93 10.81 7.87
CA ALA A 177 14.95 9.94 8.44
C ALA A 177 14.44 9.29 9.72
N ALA A 178 13.88 10.07 10.66
CA ALA A 178 13.36 9.57 11.92
C ALA A 178 12.24 8.53 11.72
N VAL A 179 11.33 8.76 10.76
CA VAL A 179 10.30 7.77 10.43
C VAL A 179 10.90 6.52 9.78
N ALA A 180 11.86 6.68 8.85
CA ALA A 180 12.51 5.55 8.20
C ALA A 180 13.37 4.70 9.15
N THR A 181 14.10 5.33 10.09
CA THR A 181 14.94 4.64 11.07
C THR A 181 14.10 3.97 12.15
N SER A 182 13.07 4.64 12.67
CA SER A 182 12.11 4.01 13.61
C SER A 182 11.40 2.81 12.98
N TYR A 183 11.09 2.89 11.68
CA TYR A 183 10.56 1.76 10.92
C TYR A 183 11.55 0.59 10.82
N LEU A 184 12.83 0.84 10.49
CA LEU A 184 13.84 -0.22 10.42
C LEU A 184 14.08 -0.87 11.79
N ALA A 185 14.11 -0.05 12.86
CA ALA A 185 14.19 -0.54 14.23
C ALA A 185 12.98 -1.42 14.58
N ALA A 186 11.77 -0.98 14.22
CA ALA A 186 10.56 -1.77 14.42
C ALA A 186 10.58 -3.11 13.66
N PHE A 187 11.06 -3.12 12.42
CA PHE A 187 11.21 -4.37 11.67
C PHE A 187 12.22 -5.31 12.33
N ALA A 188 13.37 -4.79 12.78
CA ALA A 188 14.37 -5.58 13.51
C ALA A 188 13.79 -6.17 14.81
N MET A 189 12.97 -5.41 15.54
CA MET A 189 12.25 -5.86 16.72
C MET A 189 11.22 -6.94 16.42
N VAL A 190 10.40 -6.76 15.38
CA VAL A 190 9.43 -7.79 14.96
C VAL A 190 10.15 -9.09 14.59
N LYS A 191 11.32 -8.97 13.94
CA LYS A 191 12.16 -10.12 13.59
C LYS A 191 12.72 -10.86 14.80
N THR A 192 12.90 -10.20 15.94
CA THR A 192 13.27 -10.81 17.22
C THR A 192 12.06 -11.18 18.10
N GLY A 193 10.83 -11.09 17.57
CA GLY A 193 9.60 -11.45 18.27
C GLY A 193 8.97 -10.32 19.10
N LEU A 194 9.58 -9.12 19.13
CA LEU A 194 9.07 -7.96 19.86
C LEU A 194 7.98 -7.22 19.04
N LEU A 195 6.77 -7.77 19.05
CA LEU A 195 5.64 -7.29 18.24
C LEU A 195 5.20 -5.85 18.52
N TRP A 196 5.45 -5.35 19.74
CA TRP A 196 5.17 -3.95 20.09
C TRP A 196 6.04 -2.96 19.31
N GLY A 197 7.14 -3.42 18.69
CA GLY A 197 8.01 -2.58 17.86
C GLY A 197 7.26 -1.83 16.77
N VAL A 198 6.14 -2.38 16.26
CA VAL A 198 5.26 -1.72 15.28
C VAL A 198 4.78 -0.34 15.75
N ALA A 199 4.66 -0.10 17.07
CA ALA A 199 4.27 1.19 17.63
C ALA A 199 5.29 2.31 17.36
N LEU A 200 6.58 1.99 17.19
CA LEU A 200 7.65 2.98 17.01
C LEU A 200 7.45 3.85 15.75
N PRO A 201 7.32 3.29 14.53
CA PRO A 201 7.11 4.11 13.34
C PRO A 201 5.75 4.80 13.35
N LEU A 202 4.74 4.24 14.03
CA LEU A 202 3.42 4.86 14.19
C LEU A 202 3.52 6.12 15.05
N ALA A 203 4.27 6.07 16.15
CA ALA A 203 4.56 7.23 16.98
C ALA A 203 5.39 8.25 16.20
N ALA A 204 6.47 7.80 15.53
CA ALA A 204 7.34 8.68 14.76
C ALA A 204 6.58 9.42 13.64
N VAL A 205 5.73 8.73 12.87
CA VAL A 205 4.94 9.40 11.83
C VAL A 205 3.90 10.34 12.42
N SER A 206 3.30 10.00 13.57
CA SER A 206 2.31 10.86 14.24
C SER A 206 2.94 12.12 14.84
N LEU A 207 4.20 12.05 15.29
CA LEU A 207 4.95 13.23 15.73
C LEU A 207 5.43 14.07 14.54
N ALA A 208 5.90 13.42 13.47
CA ALA A 208 6.40 14.11 12.28
C ALA A 208 5.28 14.76 11.44
N ALA A 209 4.11 14.12 11.41
CA ALA A 209 2.93 14.53 10.66
C ALA A 209 1.64 14.12 11.42
N PRO A 210 1.19 14.94 12.38
CA PRO A 210 0.09 14.58 13.26
C PRO A 210 -1.25 14.48 12.49
N PRO A 211 -2.02 13.39 12.69
CA PRO A 211 -3.33 13.27 12.07
C PRO A 211 -4.29 14.32 12.65
N ARG A 212 -5.09 14.94 11.78
CA ARG A 212 -6.14 15.88 12.18
C ARG A 212 -7.50 15.20 12.12
N VAL A 213 -8.09 14.93 13.28
CA VAL A 213 -9.41 14.26 13.41
C VAL A 213 -10.54 15.27 13.12
N ARG A 214 -10.75 15.58 11.83
CA ARG A 214 -11.78 16.52 11.36
C ARG A 214 -12.77 15.92 10.36
N ASP A 215 -12.44 14.76 9.81
CA ASP A 215 -13.25 14.06 8.80
C ASP A 215 -13.02 12.53 8.90
N LEU A 216 -13.70 11.78 8.03
CA LEU A 216 -13.61 10.32 7.98
C LEU A 216 -12.17 9.81 7.79
N TYR A 217 -11.37 10.51 6.97
CA TYR A 217 -9.94 10.16 6.86
C TYR A 217 -9.23 10.37 8.20
N GLY A 218 -9.43 11.51 8.88
CA GLY A 218 -8.77 11.81 10.14
C GLY A 218 -9.13 10.84 11.26
N VAL A 219 -10.40 10.43 11.33
CA VAL A 219 -10.87 9.38 12.26
C VAL A 219 -10.23 8.03 11.91
N GLY A 220 -10.28 7.64 10.63
CA GLY A 220 -9.62 6.42 10.15
C GLY A 220 -8.11 6.43 10.42
N ALA A 221 -7.48 7.59 10.25
CA ALA A 221 -6.05 7.83 10.44
C ALA A 221 -5.61 7.60 11.90
N ALA A 222 -6.44 8.00 12.86
CA ALA A 222 -6.22 7.69 14.27
C ALA A 222 -6.51 6.21 14.56
N ALA A 223 -7.64 5.70 14.09
CA ALA A 223 -8.10 4.33 14.35
C ALA A 223 -7.11 3.26 13.84
N TRP A 224 -6.61 3.37 12.61
CA TRP A 224 -5.69 2.37 12.08
C TRP A 224 -4.36 2.36 12.82
N ARG A 225 -3.85 3.53 13.25
CA ARG A 225 -2.62 3.62 14.04
C ARG A 225 -2.78 2.94 15.39
N LEU A 226 -3.91 3.15 16.06
CA LEU A 226 -4.21 2.50 17.34
C LEU A 226 -4.33 0.98 17.17
N LEU A 227 -5.04 0.51 16.15
CA LEU A 227 -5.14 -0.92 15.83
C LEU A 227 -3.76 -1.53 15.55
N MET A 228 -2.96 -0.92 14.68
CA MET A 228 -1.62 -1.43 14.37
C MET A 228 -0.67 -1.35 15.57
N ALA A 229 -0.77 -0.35 16.45
CA ALA A 229 0.00 -0.32 17.69
C ALA A 229 -0.38 -1.46 18.64
N GLY A 230 -1.64 -1.89 18.60
CA GLY A 230 -2.16 -3.05 19.32
C GLY A 230 -1.63 -4.41 18.84
N THR A 231 -0.78 -4.47 17.80
CA THR A 231 -0.17 -5.72 17.29
C THR A 231 0.51 -6.55 18.40
N ALA A 232 1.00 -5.90 19.46
CA ALA A 232 1.55 -6.54 20.66
C ALA A 232 0.55 -7.47 21.37
N LEU A 233 -0.74 -7.12 21.35
CA LEU A 233 -1.81 -7.90 21.98
C LEU A 233 -2.27 -9.05 21.09
N HIS A 234 -2.33 -8.80 19.77
CA HIS A 234 -2.71 -9.82 18.81
C HIS A 234 -2.28 -9.41 17.39
N HIS A 235 -1.56 -10.30 16.69
CA HIS A 235 -1.02 -10.02 15.35
C HIS A 235 -2.09 -9.67 14.30
N HIS A 236 -3.34 -10.14 14.44
CA HIS A 236 -4.45 -9.74 13.55
C HIS A 236 -4.77 -8.23 13.62
N LEU A 237 -4.44 -7.54 14.72
CA LEU A 237 -4.73 -6.10 14.85
C LEU A 237 -3.93 -5.28 13.83
N LEU A 238 -2.76 -5.76 13.39
CA LEU A 238 -2.03 -5.19 12.25
C LEU A 238 -2.87 -5.22 10.97
N TYR A 239 -3.42 -6.38 10.63
CA TYR A 239 -4.25 -6.59 9.44
C TYR A 239 -5.57 -5.82 9.50
N MET A 240 -6.16 -5.72 10.69
CA MET A 240 -7.35 -4.88 10.91
C MET A 240 -7.02 -3.40 10.70
N GLY A 241 -5.87 -2.93 11.19
CA GLY A 241 -5.37 -1.60 10.89
C GLY A 241 -5.21 -1.36 9.39
N PHE A 242 -4.68 -2.34 8.64
CA PHE A 242 -4.61 -2.26 7.18
C PHE A 242 -6.01 -2.12 6.55
N ALA A 243 -6.99 -2.91 6.98
CA ALA A 243 -8.36 -2.81 6.47
C ALA A 243 -8.96 -1.41 6.72
N VAL A 244 -8.74 -0.82 7.89
CA VAL A 244 -9.22 0.53 8.21
C VAL A 244 -8.56 1.58 7.31
N VAL A 245 -7.22 1.61 7.21
CA VAL A 245 -6.55 2.61 6.37
C VAL A 245 -6.86 2.41 4.89
N MET A 246 -7.01 1.17 4.42
CA MET A 246 -7.44 0.91 3.05
C MET A 246 -8.82 1.48 2.79
N SER A 247 -9.75 1.34 3.74
CA SER A 247 -11.14 1.79 3.61
C SER A 247 -11.31 3.31 3.72
N THR A 248 -10.47 3.99 4.52
CA THR A 248 -10.60 5.43 4.77
C THR A 248 -9.64 6.29 3.95
N LEU A 249 -8.56 5.70 3.43
CA LEU A 249 -7.56 6.39 2.61
C LEU A 249 -7.46 5.77 1.21
N CYS A 250 -7.05 4.50 1.11
CA CYS A 250 -6.58 4.02 -0.19
C CYS A 250 -7.71 3.83 -1.21
N VAL A 251 -8.84 3.28 -0.77
CA VAL A 251 -10.01 3.04 -1.61
C VAL A 251 -10.65 4.36 -2.07
N PRO A 252 -10.99 5.32 -1.17
CA PRO A 252 -11.64 6.55 -1.61
C PRO A 252 -10.76 7.44 -2.49
N PHE A 253 -9.46 7.52 -2.20
CA PHE A 253 -8.57 8.51 -2.83
C PHE A 253 -7.74 7.96 -3.99
N PHE A 254 -7.33 6.68 -3.97
CA PHE A 254 -6.40 6.14 -4.97
C PHE A 254 -7.03 5.14 -5.92
N LEU A 255 -8.08 4.40 -5.51
CA LEU A 255 -8.75 3.44 -6.38
C LEU A 255 -9.28 4.07 -7.68
N PRO A 256 -9.91 5.27 -7.67
CA PRO A 256 -10.37 5.90 -8.90
C PRO A 256 -9.22 6.27 -9.84
N ALA A 257 -8.08 6.68 -9.28
CA ALA A 257 -6.87 6.99 -10.05
C ALA A 257 -6.27 5.72 -10.70
N VAL A 258 -6.22 4.60 -9.99
CA VAL A 258 -5.77 3.31 -10.54
C VAL A 258 -6.72 2.81 -11.63
N LEU A 259 -8.02 2.88 -11.41
CA LEU A 259 -9.01 2.43 -12.39
C LEU A 259 -9.20 3.42 -13.55
N TYR A 260 -8.61 4.61 -13.43
CA TYR A 260 -8.75 5.73 -14.36
C TYR A 260 -10.24 6.07 -14.64
N ARG A 261 -10.99 6.23 -13.55
CA ARG A 261 -12.43 6.52 -13.53
C ARG A 261 -12.71 7.71 -12.62
N ARG A 262 -13.87 8.34 -12.80
CA ARG A 262 -14.35 9.35 -11.85
C ARG A 262 -14.46 8.76 -10.45
N ALA A 263 -14.17 9.57 -9.43
CA ALA A 263 -14.21 9.12 -8.05
C ALA A 263 -15.66 8.97 -7.57
N PRO A 264 -16.11 7.76 -7.17
CA PRO A 264 -17.44 7.59 -6.60
C PRO A 264 -17.47 8.17 -5.18
N ARG A 265 -18.67 8.56 -4.74
CA ARG A 265 -18.91 8.88 -3.32
C ARG A 265 -19.17 7.58 -2.57
N PHE A 266 -18.11 6.99 -2.02
CA PHE A 266 -18.25 5.73 -1.27
C PHE A 266 -19.04 5.87 0.05
N GLY A 267 -19.15 7.09 0.60
CA GLY A 267 -19.79 7.33 1.89
C GLY A 267 -19.09 6.59 3.04
N PRO A 268 -19.78 6.35 4.17
CA PRO A 268 -19.23 5.60 5.30
C PRO A 268 -19.24 4.08 5.07
N VAL A 269 -19.85 3.58 3.99
CA VAL A 269 -20.12 2.15 3.77
C VAL A 269 -18.87 1.27 3.82
N PRO A 270 -17.73 1.62 3.16
CA PRO A 270 -16.53 0.79 3.25
C PRO A 270 -16.00 0.65 4.68
N PHE A 271 -16.03 1.76 5.43
CA PHE A 271 -15.63 1.77 6.83
C PHE A 271 -16.54 0.90 7.69
N LEU A 272 -17.87 0.98 7.51
CA LEU A 272 -18.83 0.16 8.24
C LEU A 272 -18.64 -1.34 7.98
N PHE A 273 -18.43 -1.75 6.73
CA PHE A 273 -18.14 -3.16 6.43
C PHE A 273 -16.83 -3.62 7.07
N ALA A 274 -15.76 -2.81 6.98
CA ALA A 274 -14.48 -3.13 7.60
C ALA A 274 -14.61 -3.28 9.12
N SER A 275 -15.28 -2.33 9.80
CA SER A 275 -15.53 -2.38 11.24
C SER A 275 -16.40 -3.58 11.64
N THR A 276 -17.43 -3.90 10.85
CA THR A 276 -18.31 -5.05 11.09
C THR A 276 -17.54 -6.37 10.95
N ALA A 277 -16.74 -6.52 9.89
CA ALA A 277 -15.89 -7.68 9.71
C ALA A 277 -14.92 -7.87 10.87
N THR A 278 -14.32 -6.76 11.36
CA THR A 278 -13.45 -6.77 12.54
C THR A 278 -14.20 -7.24 13.79
N ALA A 279 -15.37 -6.67 14.09
CA ALA A 279 -16.16 -7.06 15.27
C ALA A 279 -16.56 -8.53 15.23
N LEU A 280 -17.08 -9.01 14.10
CA LEU A 280 -17.47 -10.41 13.90
C LEU A 280 -16.26 -11.35 14.07
N ARG A 281 -15.08 -10.97 13.55
CA ARG A 281 -13.86 -11.77 13.70
C ARG A 281 -13.41 -11.86 15.16
N LEU A 282 -13.50 -10.78 15.93
CA LEU A 282 -13.15 -10.75 17.35
C LEU A 282 -14.10 -11.61 18.20
N LEU A 283 -15.36 -11.73 17.78
CA LEU A 283 -16.36 -12.63 18.39
C LEU A 283 -16.21 -14.11 17.96
N GLY A 284 -15.21 -14.43 17.13
CA GLY A 284 -15.00 -15.79 16.62
C GLY A 284 -15.94 -16.20 15.47
N LEU A 285 -16.76 -15.27 14.96
CA LEU A 285 -17.71 -15.53 13.87
C LEU A 285 -17.02 -15.42 12.50
N LEU A 286 -16.26 -16.45 12.12
CA LEU A 286 -15.41 -16.44 10.93
C LEU A 286 -16.18 -16.32 9.61
N THR A 287 -17.24 -17.12 9.42
CA THR A 287 -18.04 -17.08 8.17
C THR A 287 -18.75 -15.74 7.98
N PRO A 288 -19.46 -15.18 8.99
CA PRO A 288 -20.03 -13.84 8.88
C PRO A 288 -18.96 -12.76 8.61
N ALA A 289 -17.79 -12.84 9.25
CA ALA A 289 -16.69 -11.91 8.99
C ALA A 289 -16.20 -11.98 7.54
N ALA A 290 -16.06 -13.19 6.98
CA ALA A 290 -15.68 -13.38 5.58
C ALA A 290 -16.74 -12.82 4.61
N LEU A 291 -18.03 -13.04 4.87
CA LEU A 291 -19.12 -12.46 4.08
C LEU A 291 -19.09 -10.93 4.11
N ALA A 292 -18.80 -10.32 5.26
CA ALA A 292 -18.66 -8.87 5.36
C ALA A 292 -17.47 -8.34 4.52
N VAL A 293 -16.34 -9.07 4.49
CA VAL A 293 -15.19 -8.73 3.61
C VAL A 293 -15.57 -8.88 2.13
N LEU A 294 -16.23 -9.95 1.74
CA LEU A 294 -16.69 -10.14 0.34
C LEU A 294 -17.68 -9.05 -0.06
N GLY A 295 -18.62 -8.71 0.82
CA GLY A 295 -19.57 -7.61 0.63
C GLY A 295 -18.86 -6.26 0.43
N LEU A 296 -17.82 -5.97 1.22
CA LEU A 296 -16.98 -4.79 1.04
C LEU A 296 -16.34 -4.75 -0.35
N LEU A 297 -15.70 -5.84 -0.78
CA LEU A 297 -15.02 -5.92 -2.07
C LEU A 297 -16.02 -5.73 -3.23
N LEU A 298 -17.17 -6.40 -3.17
CA LEU A 298 -18.23 -6.27 -4.17
C LEU A 298 -18.82 -4.86 -4.23
N TYR A 299 -19.11 -4.25 -3.06
CA TYR A 299 -19.61 -2.88 -2.99
C TYR A 299 -18.63 -1.90 -3.63
N VAL A 300 -17.34 -1.98 -3.26
CA VAL A 300 -16.30 -1.10 -3.79
C VAL A 300 -16.13 -1.29 -5.30
N ALA A 301 -16.11 -2.54 -5.77
CA ALA A 301 -15.99 -2.85 -7.19
C ALA A 301 -17.20 -2.31 -7.99
N ALA A 302 -18.43 -2.57 -7.52
CA ALA A 302 -19.64 -2.10 -8.17
C ALA A 302 -19.70 -0.56 -8.22
N ALA A 303 -19.44 0.10 -7.08
CA ALA A 303 -19.45 1.56 -6.99
C ALA A 303 -18.40 2.20 -7.92
N ALA A 304 -17.21 1.61 -8.02
CA ALA A 304 -16.14 2.11 -8.88
C ALA A 304 -16.38 1.84 -10.38
N LEU A 305 -16.87 0.65 -10.74
CA LEU A 305 -17.14 0.26 -12.12
C LEU A 305 -18.35 0.98 -12.73
N ALA A 306 -19.29 1.41 -11.89
CA ALA A 306 -20.41 2.26 -12.29
C ALA A 306 -19.99 3.68 -12.70
N GLN A 307 -18.79 4.13 -12.33
CA GLN A 307 -18.31 5.48 -12.69
C GLN A 307 -17.79 5.54 -14.12
N GLU A 308 -17.98 6.68 -14.77
CA GLU A 308 -17.45 6.94 -16.11
C GLU A 308 -15.93 6.76 -16.18
N LYS A 309 -15.46 6.15 -17.28
CA LYS A 309 -14.04 6.11 -17.61
C LYS A 309 -13.57 7.50 -18.01
N VAL A 310 -12.39 7.88 -17.50
CA VAL A 310 -11.71 9.09 -17.98
C VAL A 310 -10.96 8.72 -19.27
N PRO A 311 -11.10 9.49 -20.37
CA PRO A 311 -10.40 9.15 -21.61
C PRO A 311 -8.90 9.42 -21.49
N LEU A 312 -8.08 8.42 -21.84
CA LEU A 312 -6.64 8.59 -22.03
C LEU A 312 -6.39 9.10 -23.44
N LEU A 313 -6.12 10.40 -23.57
CA LEU A 313 -5.85 11.02 -24.87
C LEU A 313 -4.32 11.11 -25.07
N PRO A 314 -3.78 10.59 -26.20
CA PRO A 314 -2.37 10.77 -26.51
C PRO A 314 -2.06 12.25 -26.78
N PRO A 315 -0.83 12.71 -26.52
CA PRO A 315 -0.41 14.05 -26.88
C PRO A 315 -0.53 14.27 -28.40
N LYS A 316 -1.02 15.45 -28.78
CA LYS A 316 -1.23 15.83 -30.20
C LYS A 316 0.08 16.02 -30.96
N ASP A 317 1.13 16.42 -30.26
CA ASP A 317 2.47 16.62 -30.83
C ASP A 317 3.31 15.34 -30.69
N LYS A 318 3.76 14.82 -31.85
CA LYS A 318 4.60 13.62 -31.95
C LYS A 318 6.10 13.91 -31.71
N HIS A 319 6.47 15.17 -31.45
CA HIS A 319 7.84 15.64 -31.36
C HIS A 319 8.20 16.06 -29.93
#